data_AF-A0A7N6B3I1-F1
#
_entry.id   AF-A0A7N6B3I1-F1
#
_cell.length_a   1.000
_cell.length_b   1.000
_cell.length_c   1.000
_cell.angle_alpha   90.00
_cell.angle_beta   90.00
_cell.angle_gamma   90.00
#
_symmetry.space_group_name_H-M   'P 1'
#
loop_
_entity.id
_entity.type
_entity.pdbx_description
1 polymer ?
#
loop_
_entity_poly.entity_id
_entity_poly.type
_entity_poly.pdbx_seq_one_letter_code
_entity_poly.pdbx_strand_id
1 'polypeptide(L)'
;KTLKDENEALKKNLQTLKDENEALKKNLTGDTCPKCEEDWELHGGKCYYFSTRDSSWYQSRDDCRRGGGDLVKIDSREEQSFLELRVRQKMNKDDDSFWIGLTDSKEEGKWLWVDDSPLNTSLAFWSGTQPNNYPYVPEGEDCVMMEMKRGADDLKCWHDV
;
A
#
# COMPACT_ATOMS: atom_id res chain seq x y z
N LYS A 1 -46.38 -16.64 17.14
CA LYS A 1 -45.58 -17.02 15.94
C LYS A 1 -45.26 -18.50 16.09
N THR A 2 -45.55 -19.32 15.09
CA THR A 2 -45.41 -20.79 15.21
C THR A 2 -44.01 -21.22 14.78
N LEU A 3 -43.53 -22.36 15.30
CA LEU A 3 -42.27 -22.99 14.88
C LEU A 3 -42.22 -23.22 13.36
N LYS A 4 -43.39 -23.39 12.73
CA LYS A 4 -43.52 -23.50 11.28
C LYS A 4 -43.18 -22.19 10.58
N ASP A 5 -43.68 -21.06 11.07
CA ASP A 5 -43.41 -19.73 10.52
C ASP A 5 -41.92 -19.36 10.64
N GLU A 6 -41.27 -19.77 11.75
CA GLU A 6 -39.83 -19.56 11.96
C GLU A 6 -38.98 -20.43 11.03
N ASN A 7 -39.37 -21.70 10.84
CA ASN A 7 -38.69 -22.58 9.88
C ASN A 7 -38.83 -22.11 8.44
N GLU A 8 -39.98 -21.55 8.06
CA GLU A 8 -40.18 -20.96 6.73
C GLU A 8 -39.33 -19.69 6.53
N ALA A 9 -39.24 -18.83 7.56
CA ALA A 9 -38.37 -17.66 7.53
C ALA A 9 -36.89 -18.02 7.42
N LEU A 10 -36.42 -19.03 8.16
CA LEU A 10 -35.04 -19.52 8.09
C LEU A 10 -34.69 -20.08 6.71
N LYS A 11 -35.61 -20.83 6.09
CA LYS A 11 -35.43 -21.34 4.72
C LYS A 11 -35.31 -20.20 3.71
N LYS A 12 -36.12 -19.15 3.86
CA LYS A 12 -36.07 -17.97 3.00
C LYS A 12 -34.73 -17.24 3.14
N ASN A 13 -34.26 -17.01 4.36
CA ASN A 13 -32.97 -16.37 4.61
C ASN A 13 -31.80 -17.20 4.06
N LEU A 14 -31.84 -18.52 4.21
CA LEU A 14 -30.83 -19.41 3.63
C LEU A 14 -30.81 -19.34 2.10
N GLN A 15 -31.97 -19.20 1.47
CA GLN A 15 -32.04 -19.04 0.02
C GLN A 15 -31.45 -17.69 -0.40
N THR A 16 -31.80 -16.60 0.28
CA THR A 16 -31.21 -15.28 0.02
C THR A 16 -29.69 -15.30 0.15
N LEU A 17 -29.15 -15.91 1.20
CA LEU A 17 -27.70 -16.02 1.39
C LEU A 17 -27.02 -16.86 0.30
N LYS A 18 -27.69 -17.88 -0.22
CA LYS A 18 -27.17 -18.65 -1.36
C LYS A 18 -27.14 -17.80 -2.63
N ASP A 19 -28.21 -17.06 -2.89
CA ASP A 19 -28.31 -16.21 -4.08
C ASP A 19 -27.27 -15.06 -4.03
N GLU A 20 -27.06 -14.45 -2.86
CA GLU A 20 -26.01 -13.45 -2.62
C GLU A 20 -24.61 -14.03 -2.83
N ASN A 21 -24.34 -15.26 -2.33
CA ASN A 21 -23.07 -15.93 -2.55
C ASN A 21 -22.82 -16.25 -4.03
N GLU A 22 -23.83 -16.68 -4.77
CA GLU A 22 -23.69 -16.93 -6.20
C GLU A 22 -23.48 -15.63 -6.99
N ALA A 23 -24.12 -14.52 -6.59
CA ALA A 23 -23.86 -13.21 -7.18
C ALA A 23 -22.42 -12.72 -6.90
N LEU A 24 -21.92 -12.90 -5.67
CA LEU A 24 -20.54 -12.58 -5.30
C LEU A 24 -19.52 -13.42 -6.10
N LYS A 25 -19.77 -14.73 -6.26
CA LYS A 25 -18.93 -15.59 -7.10
C LYS A 25 -18.91 -15.12 -8.55
N LYS A 26 -20.07 -14.74 -9.10
CA LYS A 26 -20.18 -14.22 -10.47
C LYS A 26 -19.42 -12.89 -10.65
N ASN A 27 -19.39 -12.04 -9.64
CA ASN A 27 -18.55 -10.82 -9.66
C ASN A 27 -17.05 -11.16 -9.59
N LEU A 28 -16.67 -12.22 -8.89
CA LEU A 28 -15.30 -12.73 -8.87
C LEU A 28 -14.88 -13.36 -10.20
N THR A 29 -15.83 -13.95 -10.94
CA THR A 29 -15.57 -14.64 -12.22
C THR A 29 -15.90 -13.78 -13.45
N GLY A 30 -16.25 -12.50 -13.27
CA GLY A 30 -16.54 -11.55 -14.34
C GLY A 30 -15.28 -11.04 -15.07
N ASP A 31 -14.66 -11.92 -15.86
CA ASP A 31 -14.06 -11.74 -17.19
C ASP A 31 -13.30 -10.47 -17.62
N THR A 32 -12.68 -9.73 -16.70
CA THR A 32 -11.36 -9.13 -17.00
C THR A 32 -10.50 -9.22 -15.76
N CYS A 33 -9.52 -10.13 -15.74
CA CYS A 33 -8.38 -9.96 -14.85
C CYS A 33 -7.81 -8.56 -15.13
N PRO A 34 -7.74 -7.64 -14.15
CA PRO A 34 -7.18 -6.32 -14.38
C PRO A 34 -5.78 -6.51 -14.97
N LYS A 35 -5.60 -6.12 -16.23
CA LYS A 35 -4.29 -6.16 -16.86
C LYS A 35 -3.63 -4.84 -16.58
N CYS A 36 -2.51 -4.89 -15.89
CA CYS A 36 -1.63 -3.74 -15.82
C CYS A 36 -0.95 -3.54 -17.18
N GLU A 37 -0.47 -2.32 -17.42
CA GLU A 37 0.36 -2.03 -18.57
C GLU A 37 1.66 -2.85 -18.53
N GLU A 38 2.39 -2.88 -19.65
CA GLU A 38 3.71 -3.52 -19.69
C GLU A 38 4.63 -2.92 -18.61
N ASP A 39 5.44 -3.76 -17.97
CA ASP A 39 6.30 -3.43 -16.81
C ASP A 39 5.60 -3.06 -15.49
N TRP A 40 4.27 -3.02 -15.45
CA TRP A 40 3.51 -2.90 -14.21
C TRP A 40 3.13 -4.26 -13.63
N GLU A 41 3.24 -4.39 -12.32
CA GLU A 41 2.92 -5.63 -11.60
C GLU A 41 1.54 -5.53 -10.94
N LEU A 42 0.68 -6.54 -11.16
CA LEU A 42 -0.65 -6.62 -10.54
C LEU A 42 -0.56 -7.21 -9.14
N HIS A 43 -1.10 -6.51 -8.13
CA HIS A 43 -1.29 -7.05 -6.79
C HIS A 43 -2.51 -6.42 -6.09
N GLY A 44 -3.37 -7.23 -5.48
CA GLY A 44 -4.53 -6.72 -4.74
C GLY A 44 -5.51 -5.86 -5.56
N GLY A 45 -5.55 -6.04 -6.89
CA GLY A 45 -6.37 -5.22 -7.79
C GLY A 45 -5.78 -3.85 -8.14
N LYS A 46 -4.56 -3.53 -7.66
CA LYS A 46 -3.78 -2.34 -8.03
C LYS A 46 -2.60 -2.74 -8.92
N CYS A 47 -2.10 -1.79 -9.71
CA CYS A 47 -0.91 -1.93 -10.53
C CYS A 47 0.24 -1.14 -9.93
N TYR A 48 1.43 -1.73 -9.90
CA TYR A 48 2.63 -1.11 -9.31
C TYR A 48 3.76 -1.06 -10.32
N TYR A 49 4.38 0.11 -10.45
CA TYR A 49 5.60 0.30 -11.21
C TYR A 49 6.76 0.57 -10.26
N PHE A 50 7.83 -0.21 -10.37
CA PHE A 50 9.01 -0.10 -9.52
C PHE A 50 10.13 0.61 -10.27
N SER A 51 10.16 1.95 -10.19
CA SER A 51 11.23 2.75 -10.79
C SER A 51 12.56 2.51 -10.08
N THR A 52 13.60 2.11 -10.81
CA THR A 52 14.97 1.97 -10.29
C THR A 52 15.83 3.19 -10.62
N ARG A 53 15.22 4.32 -10.95
CA ARG A 53 15.94 5.56 -11.28
C ARG A 53 16.17 6.36 -10.01
N ASP A 54 17.41 6.78 -9.79
CA ASP A 54 17.75 7.70 -8.71
C ASP A 54 17.09 9.08 -8.97
N SER A 55 16.26 9.52 -8.03
CA SER A 55 15.63 10.85 -8.04
C SER A 55 15.17 11.27 -6.66
N SER A 56 14.90 12.56 -6.46
CA SER A 56 14.27 13.04 -5.22
C SER A 56 12.83 12.53 -5.08
N TRP A 57 12.25 12.64 -3.89
CA TRP A 57 10.84 12.30 -3.66
C TRP A 57 9.90 13.05 -4.61
N TYR A 58 10.07 14.37 -4.73
CA TYR A 58 9.26 15.23 -5.61
C TYR A 58 9.37 14.81 -7.09
N GLN A 59 10.59 14.56 -7.58
CA GLN A 59 10.80 14.10 -8.95
C GLN A 59 10.19 12.72 -9.20
N SER A 60 10.29 11.82 -8.22
CA SER A 60 9.71 10.48 -8.29
C SER A 60 8.19 10.54 -8.36
N ARG A 61 7.57 11.41 -7.56
CA ARG A 61 6.11 11.67 -7.60
C ARG A 61 5.66 12.23 -8.94
N ASP A 62 6.36 13.24 -9.46
CA ASP A 62 6.05 13.82 -10.76
C ASP A 62 6.10 12.79 -11.88
N ASP A 63 7.06 11.86 -11.83
CA ASP A 63 7.18 10.79 -12.81
C ASP A 63 6.12 9.71 -12.67
N CYS A 64 5.77 9.31 -11.45
CA CYS A 64 4.63 8.42 -11.21
C CYS A 64 3.35 9.02 -11.79
N ARG A 65 3.11 10.32 -11.58
CA ARG A 65 1.96 11.06 -12.13
C ARG A 65 1.96 11.13 -13.65
N ARG A 66 3.13 11.36 -14.25
CA ARG A 66 3.29 11.34 -15.70
C ARG A 66 2.97 9.98 -16.32
N GLY A 67 3.25 8.90 -15.58
CA GLY A 67 2.92 7.52 -15.95
C GLY A 67 1.49 7.08 -15.60
N GLY A 68 0.61 7.98 -15.14
CA GLY A 68 -0.78 7.65 -14.83
C GLY A 68 -1.02 7.07 -13.43
N GLY A 69 -0.01 7.06 -12.56
CA GLY A 69 -0.10 6.67 -11.15
C GLY A 69 0.21 7.82 -10.19
N ASP A 70 0.59 7.49 -8.95
CA ASP A 70 1.20 8.40 -7.97
C ASP A 70 2.15 7.55 -7.11
N LEU A 71 2.93 8.17 -6.20
CA LEU A 71 3.71 7.39 -5.24
C LEU A 71 2.78 6.52 -4.38
N VAL A 72 3.25 5.33 -4.03
CA VAL A 72 2.38 4.31 -3.43
C VAL A 72 1.87 4.73 -2.05
N LYS A 73 0.56 4.56 -1.86
CA LYS A 73 -0.10 4.55 -0.56
C LYS A 73 -0.31 3.12 -0.11
N ILE A 74 -0.02 2.86 1.16
CA ILE A 74 -0.06 1.51 1.73
C ILE A 74 -1.23 1.43 2.72
N ASP A 75 -2.27 0.68 2.34
CA ASP A 75 -3.54 0.58 3.06
C ASP A 75 -3.66 -0.72 3.86
N SER A 76 -2.71 -1.65 3.73
CA SER A 76 -2.75 -2.93 4.44
C SER A 76 -1.37 -3.51 4.72
N ARG A 77 -1.31 -4.43 5.69
CA ARG A 77 -0.09 -5.18 6.01
C ARG A 77 0.28 -6.15 4.88
N GLU A 78 -0.70 -6.68 4.17
CA GLU A 78 -0.51 -7.52 2.99
C GLU A 78 0.16 -6.73 1.85
N GLU A 79 -0.29 -5.51 1.60
CA GLU A 79 0.32 -4.60 0.60
C GLU A 79 1.75 -4.23 0.99
N GLN A 80 2.00 -3.88 2.26
CA GLN A 80 3.35 -3.66 2.77
C GLN A 80 4.25 -4.89 2.55
N SER A 81 3.76 -6.09 2.86
CA SER A 81 4.53 -7.33 2.69
C SER A 81 4.85 -7.61 1.23
N PHE A 82 3.93 -7.33 0.31
CA PHE A 82 4.18 -7.45 -1.13
C PHE A 82 5.24 -6.46 -1.61
N LEU A 83 5.11 -5.19 -1.19
CA LEU A 83 6.02 -4.12 -1.58
C LEU A 83 7.44 -4.38 -1.04
N GLU A 84 7.60 -4.73 0.24
CA GLU A 84 8.89 -5.08 0.85
C GLU A 84 9.60 -6.20 0.06
N LEU A 85 8.88 -7.27 -0.25
CA LEU A 85 9.43 -8.40 -1.01
C LEU A 85 9.89 -7.95 -2.40
N ARG A 86 9.10 -7.11 -3.08
CA ARG A 86 9.41 -6.68 -4.45
C ARG A 86 10.53 -5.67 -4.51
N VAL A 87 10.54 -4.64 -3.67
CA VAL A 87 11.63 -3.65 -3.68
C VAL A 87 12.97 -4.32 -3.39
N ARG A 88 13.03 -5.27 -2.45
CA ARG A 88 14.25 -6.06 -2.18
C ARG A 88 14.78 -6.82 -3.38
N GLN A 89 13.89 -7.33 -4.23
CA GLN A 89 14.28 -8.03 -5.46
C GLN A 89 14.77 -7.08 -6.55
N LYS A 90 14.37 -5.80 -6.51
CA LYS A 90 14.80 -4.75 -7.44
C LYS A 90 16.10 -4.06 -6.98
N MET A 91 16.39 -4.08 -5.68
CA MET A 91 17.62 -3.53 -5.10
C MET A 91 18.86 -4.35 -5.51
N ASN A 92 19.84 -3.70 -6.11
CA ASN A 92 21.14 -4.25 -6.47
C ASN A 92 22.18 -4.10 -5.34
N LYS A 93 22.14 -2.99 -4.61
CA LYS A 93 23.03 -2.70 -3.47
C LYS A 93 22.28 -2.68 -2.15
N ASP A 94 23.02 -2.71 -1.05
CA ASP A 94 22.45 -2.68 0.31
C ASP A 94 21.89 -1.29 0.67
N ASP A 95 22.35 -0.23 0.01
CA ASP A 95 21.93 1.18 0.15
C ASP A 95 20.88 1.62 -0.89
N ASP A 96 20.41 0.72 -1.75
CA ASP A 96 19.30 1.03 -2.64
C ASP A 96 17.98 1.13 -1.85
N SER A 97 17.10 2.02 -2.29
CA SER A 97 15.89 2.43 -1.57
C SER A 97 14.79 2.87 -2.53
N PHE A 98 13.54 2.88 -2.05
CA PHE A 98 12.37 3.22 -2.86
C PHE A 98 11.45 4.20 -2.14
N TRP A 99 11.16 5.33 -2.77
CA TRP A 99 10.21 6.31 -2.25
C TRP A 99 8.78 5.75 -2.16
N ILE A 100 8.07 6.12 -1.09
CA ILE A 100 6.63 5.91 -0.93
C ILE A 100 5.90 7.24 -0.83
N GLY A 101 4.59 7.22 -0.96
CA GLY A 101 3.76 8.42 -0.99
C GLY A 101 3.48 9.04 0.36
N LEU A 102 4.29 8.81 1.39
CA LEU A 102 4.08 9.32 2.74
C LEU A 102 5.02 10.51 3.00
N THR A 103 4.48 11.60 3.54
CA THR A 103 5.23 12.83 3.86
C THR A 103 4.55 13.61 4.99
N ASP A 104 5.31 14.36 5.78
CA ASP A 104 4.82 15.32 6.77
C ASP A 104 5.28 16.77 6.48
N SER A 105 5.80 17.04 5.28
CA SER A 105 6.19 18.37 4.77
C SER A 105 5.18 19.52 4.94
N LYS A 106 3.90 19.21 5.20
CA LYS A 106 2.89 20.24 5.52
C LYS A 106 2.93 20.68 6.98
N GLU A 107 3.19 19.74 7.88
CA GLU A 107 3.28 19.94 9.32
C GLU A 107 4.04 18.76 9.94
N GLU A 108 5.26 19.05 10.40
CA GLU A 108 6.15 18.11 11.10
C GLU A 108 5.41 17.19 12.09
N GLY A 109 5.65 15.88 11.96
CA GLY A 109 5.03 14.85 12.78
C GLY A 109 3.59 14.50 12.39
N LYS A 110 2.99 15.18 11.41
CA LYS A 110 1.67 14.85 10.84
C LYS A 110 1.80 14.23 9.44
N TRP A 111 1.98 12.93 9.45
CA TRP A 111 2.10 12.10 8.24
C TRP A 111 0.82 12.04 7.41
N LEU A 112 0.93 12.48 6.17
CA LEU A 112 -0.10 12.43 5.14
C LEU A 112 0.39 11.63 3.93
N TRP A 113 -0.52 10.85 3.36
CA TRP A 113 -0.29 10.24 2.06
C TRP A 113 -0.44 11.28 0.94
N VAL A 114 0.07 10.97 -0.26
CA VAL A 114 -0.05 11.82 -1.46
C VAL A 114 -1.50 12.12 -1.89
N ASP A 115 -2.48 11.38 -1.37
CA ASP A 115 -3.92 11.61 -1.54
C ASP A 115 -4.55 12.47 -0.42
N ASP A 116 -3.71 13.08 0.42
CA ASP A 116 -4.05 13.89 1.60
C ASP A 116 -4.73 13.13 2.75
N SER A 117 -4.83 11.80 2.68
CA SER A 117 -5.33 11.00 3.81
C SER A 117 -4.27 10.84 4.91
N PRO A 118 -4.66 10.82 6.20
CA PRO A 118 -3.71 10.65 7.29
C PRO A 118 -3.21 9.21 7.39
N LEU A 119 -1.98 9.04 7.88
CA LEU A 119 -1.45 7.72 8.24
C LEU A 119 -2.30 7.08 9.34
N ASN A 120 -2.77 5.86 9.11
CA ASN A 120 -3.24 5.00 10.20
C ASN A 120 -2.02 4.44 10.95
N THR A 121 -1.84 4.85 12.21
CA THR A 121 -0.67 4.47 13.01
C THR A 121 -0.58 2.96 13.29
N SER A 122 -1.66 2.18 13.14
CA SER A 122 -1.59 0.71 13.21
C SER A 122 -0.94 0.07 11.97
N LEU A 123 -0.73 0.85 10.91
CA LEU A 123 -0.06 0.47 9.67
C LEU A 123 1.24 1.27 9.47
N ALA A 124 1.83 1.75 10.56
CA ALA A 124 3.11 2.43 10.52
C ALA A 124 4.25 1.41 10.57
N PHE A 125 5.04 1.32 9.50
CA PHE A 125 6.13 0.35 9.37
C PHE A 125 7.51 1.02 9.55
N TRP A 126 7.61 1.94 10.50
CA TRP A 126 8.85 2.65 10.83
C TRP A 126 9.95 1.73 11.32
N SER A 127 11.15 1.89 10.76
CA SER A 127 12.32 1.13 11.16
C SER A 127 12.96 1.68 12.42
N GLY A 128 13.26 0.82 13.40
CA GLY A 128 14.03 1.20 14.59
C GLY A 128 13.51 2.45 15.30
N THR A 129 14.27 3.54 15.24
CA THR A 129 14.00 4.84 15.89
C THR A 129 13.36 5.87 14.96
N GLN A 130 12.89 5.46 13.79
CA GLN A 130 12.18 6.31 12.82
C GLN A 130 10.71 6.57 13.25
N PRO A 131 10.07 7.65 12.78
CA PRO A 131 10.69 8.81 12.12
C PRO A 131 11.51 9.62 13.15
N ASN A 132 12.69 10.12 12.77
CA ASN A 132 13.59 10.80 13.70
C ASN A 132 13.87 12.26 13.34
N ASN A 133 13.41 12.75 12.18
CA ASN A 133 13.68 14.09 11.67
C ASN A 133 15.11 14.55 11.96
N TYR A 134 16.08 13.90 11.32
CA TYR A 134 17.47 13.94 11.74
C TYR A 134 17.98 15.38 11.87
N PRO A 135 18.44 15.81 13.06
CA PRO A 135 18.63 17.23 13.39
C PRO A 135 19.76 17.92 12.62
N TYR A 136 20.52 17.17 11.84
CA TYR A 136 21.59 17.70 10.99
C TYR A 136 21.14 17.97 9.56
N VAL A 137 19.88 17.67 9.21
CA VAL A 137 19.22 18.09 7.97
C VAL A 137 18.53 19.43 8.24
N PRO A 138 19.02 20.56 7.71
CA PRO A 138 18.51 21.89 8.08
C PRO A 138 17.04 22.12 7.70
N GLU A 139 16.56 21.43 6.66
CA GLU A 139 15.18 21.52 6.18
C GLU A 139 14.25 20.49 6.84
N GLY A 140 14.81 19.58 7.65
CA GLY A 140 14.11 18.41 8.16
C GLY A 140 14.12 17.25 7.18
N GLU A 141 13.78 16.07 7.69
CA GLU A 141 13.43 14.89 6.91
C GLU A 141 11.90 14.86 6.84
N ASP A 142 11.36 14.84 5.62
CA ASP A 142 9.92 15.07 5.38
C ASP A 142 9.30 13.95 4.53
N CYS A 143 10.12 13.04 4.00
CA CYS A 143 9.76 12.11 2.93
C CYS A 143 10.11 10.69 3.34
N VAL A 144 9.26 9.72 2.97
CA VAL A 144 9.46 8.34 3.41
C VAL A 144 9.94 7.45 2.28
N MET A 145 10.96 6.64 2.58
CA MET A 145 11.44 5.58 1.71
C MET A 145 11.44 4.23 2.41
N MET A 146 11.31 3.16 1.62
CA MET A 146 11.55 1.79 2.04
C MET A 146 13.01 1.42 1.76
N GLU A 147 13.70 0.98 2.81
CA GLU A 147 15.07 0.46 2.74
C GLU A 147 15.11 -0.98 3.29
N MET A 148 16.29 -1.57 3.52
CA MET A 148 16.48 -2.94 4.03
C MET A 148 16.41 -4.07 2.97
N LYS A 149 17.38 -4.09 2.04
CA LYS A 149 17.57 -5.21 1.07
C LYS A 149 17.58 -6.59 1.72
N ARG A 150 18.13 -6.72 2.94
CA ARG A 150 18.23 -7.98 3.69
C ARG A 150 16.94 -8.38 4.42
N GLY A 151 15.94 -7.51 4.39
CA GLY A 151 14.66 -7.69 5.06
C GLY A 151 14.60 -6.94 6.38
N ALA A 152 13.38 -6.62 6.78
CA ALA A 152 13.08 -5.96 8.04
C ALA A 152 12.29 -6.88 8.98
N ASP A 153 12.56 -6.76 10.27
CA ASP A 153 11.73 -7.41 11.29
C ASP A 153 10.33 -6.81 11.30
N ASP A 154 9.30 -7.66 11.26
CA ASP A 154 7.89 -7.25 11.24
C ASP A 154 7.54 -6.21 10.16
N LEU A 155 8.22 -6.29 9.00
CA LEU A 155 8.05 -5.41 7.84
C LEU A 155 8.45 -3.94 8.09
N LYS A 156 9.13 -3.64 9.21
CA LYS A 156 9.48 -2.28 9.64
C LYS A 156 10.68 -1.71 8.89
N CYS A 157 10.45 -1.25 7.67
CA CYS A 157 11.47 -0.78 6.74
C CYS A 157 11.36 0.68 6.31
N TRP A 158 10.44 1.47 6.88
CA TRP A 158 10.26 2.87 6.53
C TRP A 158 11.28 3.75 7.26
N HIS A 159 11.90 4.66 6.51
CA HIS A 159 12.80 5.69 6.99
C HIS A 159 12.29 7.05 6.53
N ASP A 160 12.35 8.00 7.45
CA ASP A 160 12.14 9.41 7.20
C ASP A 160 13.47 10.02 6.72
N VAL A 161 13.44 10.77 5.61
CA VAL A 161 14.60 11.37 4.94
C VAL A 161 14.29 12.70 4.24
#